data_AF-A0A950CA25-F1
#
_entry.id   AF-A0A950CA25-F1
#
_cell.length_a   1.000
_cell.length_b   1.000
_cell.length_c   1.000
_cell.angle_alpha   90.00
_cell.angle_beta   90.00
_cell.angle_gamma   90.00
#
_symmetry.space_group_name_H-M   'P 1'
#
loop_
_entity.id
_entity.type
_entity.pdbx_description
1 polymer ?
#
loop_
_entity_poly.entity_id
_entity_poly.type
_entity_poly.pdbx_seq_one_letter_code
_entity_poly.pdbx_strand_id
1 'polypeptide(L)'
;MAALLAALAFSAALPAAAPTGKPDGEAAVWTTKQLRFVYMGFTAHYSCDGLADKVQQVLVSLGARDVHVTPSGCASPYGSPDPFPGVSVRMSVLEPAGETAGSKGREPVAAHWQAVDLTAAGNDLQTAGACELYEQIHARILPKFATRNVDYSSSCVPHQLEPGAIRLRAEVLMPNGAPAATASAAAHRAN
;
A
#
# COMPACT_ATOMS: atom_id res chain seq x y z
N MET A 1 77.77 6.70 25.03
CA MET A 1 76.41 6.59 25.61
C MET A 1 75.39 6.97 24.54
N ALA A 2 74.42 6.09 24.33
CA ALA A 2 73.11 6.23 23.69
C ALA A 2 73.01 6.82 22.26
N ALA A 3 72.73 5.91 21.31
CA ALA A 3 72.28 6.19 19.96
C ALA A 3 70.74 6.03 19.87
N LEU A 4 70.14 6.92 19.07
CA LEU A 4 68.93 6.84 18.23
C LEU A 4 67.70 5.99 18.65
N LEU A 5 66.50 6.55 18.42
CA LEU A 5 65.63 6.16 17.28
C LEU A 5 64.26 6.88 17.40
N ALA A 6 63.99 7.83 16.50
CA ALA A 6 62.67 8.40 16.29
C ALA A 6 61.96 7.60 15.18
N ALA A 7 60.85 6.94 15.52
CA ALA A 7 60.04 6.17 14.57
C ALA A 7 58.96 7.07 13.95
N LEU A 8 59.05 7.28 12.63
CA LEU A 8 58.01 7.91 11.81
C LEU A 8 56.96 6.84 11.43
N ALA A 9 55.73 6.97 11.93
CA ALA A 9 54.61 6.12 11.55
C ALA A 9 53.99 6.63 10.23
N PHE A 10 54.05 5.80 9.20
CA PHE A 10 53.43 6.03 7.89
C PHE A 10 51.98 5.50 7.94
N SER A 11 51.00 6.39 8.03
CA SER A 11 49.58 6.01 7.95
C SER A 11 49.16 5.87 6.48
N ALA A 12 49.00 4.63 6.02
CA ALA A 12 48.40 4.33 4.72
C ALA A 12 46.88 4.49 4.78
N ALA A 13 46.34 5.48 4.08
CA ALA A 13 44.90 5.62 3.87
C ALA A 13 44.45 4.62 2.80
N LEU A 14 43.64 3.63 3.18
CA LEU A 14 42.94 2.78 2.22
C LEU A 14 41.76 3.54 1.61
N PRO A 15 41.52 3.47 0.29
CA PRO A 15 40.31 4.00 -0.31
C PRO A 15 39.12 3.15 0.11
N ALA A 16 38.12 3.79 0.72
CA ALA A 16 36.83 3.17 1.00
C ALA A 16 36.15 2.80 -0.33
N ALA A 17 36.01 1.50 -0.59
CA ALA A 17 35.18 1.01 -1.68
C ALA A 17 33.73 1.47 -1.43
N ALA A 18 33.19 2.26 -2.35
CA ALA A 18 31.76 2.58 -2.35
C ALA A 18 30.97 1.26 -2.50
N PRO A 19 29.89 1.04 -1.73
CA PRO A 19 29.06 -0.12 -1.92
C PRO A 19 28.41 -0.04 -3.30
N THR A 20 28.85 -0.91 -4.21
CA THR A 20 28.13 -1.26 -5.43
C THR A 20 26.94 -2.15 -5.05
N GLY A 21 25.98 -1.59 -4.32
CA GLY A 21 24.64 -2.16 -4.25
C GLY A 21 23.99 -1.92 -5.60
N LYS A 22 23.56 -2.98 -6.29
CA LYS A 22 22.57 -2.85 -7.38
C LYS A 22 21.43 -2.00 -6.82
N PRO A 23 20.85 -1.04 -7.56
CA PRO A 23 19.58 -0.49 -7.15
C PRO A 23 18.64 -1.69 -7.02
N ASP A 24 18.13 -1.95 -5.82
CA ASP A 24 17.14 -3.00 -5.54
C ASP A 24 15.77 -2.63 -6.16
N GLY A 25 15.81 -2.09 -7.37
CA GLY A 25 14.66 -1.69 -8.15
C GLY A 25 14.24 -2.84 -9.05
N GLU A 26 13.06 -3.39 -8.82
CA GLU A 26 12.41 -4.30 -9.74
C GLU A 26 11.89 -3.50 -10.94
N ALA A 27 12.10 -4.00 -12.16
CA ALA A 27 11.49 -3.40 -13.32
C ALA A 27 9.99 -3.74 -13.32
N ALA A 28 9.15 -2.74 -13.52
CA ALA A 28 7.70 -2.88 -13.54
C ALA A 28 7.10 -2.14 -14.74
N VAL A 29 5.89 -2.54 -15.14
CA VAL A 29 5.13 -1.85 -16.19
C VAL A 29 3.80 -1.40 -15.64
N TRP A 30 3.36 -0.21 -16.05
CA TRP A 30 2.02 0.27 -15.74
C TRP A 30 0.97 -0.49 -16.55
N THR A 31 0.02 -1.09 -15.85
CA THR A 31 -1.11 -1.82 -16.44
C THR A 31 -2.43 -1.22 -15.96
N THR A 32 -3.29 -0.86 -16.90
CA THR A 32 -4.65 -0.43 -16.59
C THR A 32 -5.49 -1.61 -16.13
N LYS A 33 -6.17 -1.44 -14.99
CA LYS A 33 -7.11 -2.36 -14.40
C LYS A 33 -8.47 -1.70 -14.24
N GLN A 34 -9.50 -2.52 -14.24
CA GLN A 34 -10.87 -2.12 -13.94
C GLN A 34 -11.46 -3.11 -12.94
N LEU A 35 -12.28 -2.61 -12.03
CA LEU A 35 -13.08 -3.43 -11.14
C LEU A 35 -14.40 -2.74 -10.81
N ARG A 36 -15.42 -3.54 -10.52
CA ARG A 36 -16.65 -3.08 -9.89
C ARG A 36 -16.66 -3.57 -8.46
N PHE A 37 -16.93 -2.67 -7.53
CA PHE A 37 -16.95 -2.94 -6.10
C PHE A 37 -18.31 -2.55 -5.56
N VAL A 38 -19.00 -3.46 -4.90
CA VAL A 38 -20.26 -3.19 -4.19
C VAL A 38 -19.99 -3.58 -2.75
N TYR A 39 -20.17 -2.64 -1.84
CA TYR A 39 -19.97 -2.89 -0.43
C TYR A 39 -21.15 -3.67 0.12
N MET A 40 -20.85 -4.82 0.72
CA MET A 40 -21.80 -5.63 1.46
C MET A 40 -21.36 -5.69 2.92
N GLY A 41 -22.06 -5.04 3.82
CA GLY A 41 -21.73 -5.08 5.25
C GLY A 41 -22.92 -4.74 6.13
N PHE A 42 -22.80 -5.06 7.41
CA PHE A 42 -23.91 -4.94 8.37
C PHE A 42 -23.61 -3.92 9.47
N THR A 43 -22.32 -3.64 9.71
CA THR A 43 -21.85 -2.78 10.79
C THR A 43 -21.74 -1.31 10.34
N ALA A 44 -20.86 -1.01 9.37
CA ALA A 44 -20.78 0.32 8.78
C ALA A 44 -21.76 0.47 7.59
N HIS A 45 -22.31 1.67 7.45
CA HIS A 45 -23.10 2.08 6.30
C HIS A 45 -22.37 3.21 5.57
N TYR A 46 -22.34 3.14 4.25
CA TYR A 46 -21.72 4.15 3.41
C TYR A 46 -22.76 4.82 2.53
N SER A 47 -22.62 6.13 2.33
CA SER A 47 -23.16 6.73 1.12
C SER A 47 -22.32 6.30 -0.07
N CYS A 48 -22.90 6.40 -1.27
CA CYS A 48 -22.18 6.02 -2.49
C CYS A 48 -20.94 6.88 -2.76
N ASP A 49 -21.04 8.18 -2.48
CA ASP A 49 -19.91 9.12 -2.52
C ASP A 49 -18.89 8.84 -1.43
N GLY A 50 -19.32 8.55 -0.19
CA GLY A 50 -18.42 8.20 0.89
C GLY A 50 -17.65 6.90 0.63
N LEU A 51 -18.30 5.92 0.00
CA LEU A 51 -17.61 4.71 -0.47
C LEU A 51 -16.61 5.01 -1.58
N ALA A 52 -16.97 5.87 -2.54
CA ALA A 52 -16.07 6.27 -3.61
C ALA A 52 -14.79 6.93 -3.08
N ASP A 53 -14.93 7.88 -2.16
CA ASP A 53 -13.80 8.55 -1.52
C ASP A 53 -12.91 7.55 -0.77
N LYS A 54 -13.53 6.65 0.01
CA LYS A 54 -12.79 5.64 0.77
C LYS A 54 -12.03 4.66 -0.14
N VAL A 55 -12.68 4.16 -1.20
CA VAL A 55 -12.03 3.29 -2.18
C VAL A 55 -10.91 4.03 -2.88
N GLN A 56 -11.11 5.28 -3.31
CA GLN A 56 -10.06 6.08 -3.95
C GLN A 56 -8.83 6.23 -3.05
N GLN A 57 -9.03 6.53 -1.76
CA GLN A 57 -7.94 6.62 -0.78
C GLN A 57 -7.15 5.31 -0.70
N VAL A 58 -7.85 4.17 -0.59
CA VAL A 58 -7.21 2.84 -0.54
C VAL A 58 -6.39 2.58 -1.80
N LEU A 59 -6.92 2.88 -2.99
CA LEU A 59 -6.22 2.65 -4.25
C LEU A 59 -4.94 3.50 -4.35
N VAL A 60 -5.00 4.76 -3.96
CA VAL A 60 -3.84 5.66 -3.94
C VAL A 60 -2.80 5.20 -2.92
N SER A 61 -3.23 4.76 -1.72
CA SER A 61 -2.32 4.18 -0.71
C SER A 61 -1.64 2.89 -1.17
N LEU A 62 -2.21 2.18 -2.14
CA LEU A 62 -1.63 1.01 -2.80
C LEU A 62 -0.80 1.37 -4.05
N GLY A 63 -0.58 2.65 -4.33
CA GLY A 63 0.28 3.11 -5.44
C GLY A 63 -0.40 3.17 -6.80
N ALA A 64 -1.72 3.07 -6.85
CA ALA A 64 -2.43 3.26 -8.10
C ALA A 64 -2.29 4.71 -8.60
N ARG A 65 -2.18 4.87 -9.92
CA ARG A 65 -2.27 6.16 -10.61
C ARG A 65 -3.42 6.16 -11.60
N ASP A 66 -3.72 7.31 -12.20
CA ASP A 66 -4.83 7.48 -13.15
C ASP A 66 -6.16 6.95 -12.55
N VAL A 67 -6.35 7.19 -11.25
CA VAL A 67 -7.46 6.62 -10.48
C VAL A 67 -8.74 7.40 -10.76
N HIS A 68 -9.72 6.69 -11.31
CA HIS A 68 -11.07 7.17 -11.51
C HIS A 68 -12.04 6.23 -10.80
N VAL A 69 -12.69 6.73 -9.75
CA VAL A 69 -13.72 6.02 -8.99
C VAL A 69 -15.03 6.75 -9.21
N THR A 70 -16.02 6.05 -9.76
CA THR A 70 -17.36 6.61 -9.98
C THR A 70 -18.39 5.83 -9.17
N PRO A 71 -19.24 6.50 -8.38
CA PRO A 71 -20.43 5.87 -7.81
C PRO A 71 -21.24 5.14 -8.88
N SER A 72 -21.73 3.94 -8.58
CA SER A 72 -22.48 3.12 -9.52
C SER A 72 -23.51 2.24 -8.83
N GLY A 73 -24.73 2.21 -9.36
CA GLY A 73 -25.81 1.35 -8.84
C GLY A 73 -26.49 1.86 -7.57
N CYS A 74 -26.31 3.14 -7.23
CA CYS A 74 -26.86 3.78 -6.05
C CYS A 74 -28.37 4.04 -6.18
N ALA A 75 -29.12 3.76 -5.13
CA ALA A 75 -30.55 4.03 -5.02
C ALA A 75 -30.86 5.25 -4.13
N SER A 76 -29.97 5.58 -3.21
CA SER A 76 -30.13 6.70 -2.27
C SER A 76 -29.62 8.03 -2.85
N PRO A 77 -30.14 9.18 -2.37
CA PRO A 77 -29.56 10.49 -2.65
C PRO A 77 -28.10 10.58 -2.17
N TYR A 78 -27.31 11.44 -2.82
CA TYR A 78 -25.92 11.73 -2.42
C TYR A 78 -25.81 12.09 -0.93
N GLY A 79 -24.77 11.58 -0.27
CA GLY A 79 -24.51 11.80 1.16
C GLY A 79 -25.40 10.98 2.10
N SER A 80 -26.43 10.29 1.60
CA SER A 80 -27.27 9.42 2.42
C SER A 80 -26.77 7.96 2.36
N PRO A 81 -26.87 7.19 3.45
CA PRO A 81 -26.61 5.76 3.42
C PRO A 81 -27.36 5.07 2.28
N ASP A 82 -26.63 4.30 1.48
CA ASP A 82 -27.20 3.48 0.41
C ASP A 82 -27.30 2.02 0.89
N PRO A 83 -28.38 1.29 0.58
CA PRO A 83 -28.47 -0.14 0.89
C PRO A 83 -27.42 -0.99 0.17
N PHE A 84 -26.96 -0.57 -1.01
CA PHE A 84 -25.99 -1.28 -1.83
C PHE A 84 -24.99 -0.29 -2.45
N PRO A 85 -24.19 0.41 -1.64
CA PRO A 85 -23.28 1.42 -2.17
C PRO A 85 -22.24 0.73 -3.04
N GLY A 86 -22.12 1.22 -4.27
CA GLY A 86 -21.26 0.60 -5.28
C GLY A 86 -20.44 1.63 -6.03
N VAL A 87 -19.30 1.19 -6.54
CA VAL A 87 -18.38 2.00 -7.34
C VAL A 87 -17.83 1.21 -8.52
N SER A 88 -17.61 1.92 -9.61
CA SER A 88 -16.86 1.46 -10.77
C SER A 88 -15.50 2.14 -10.77
N VAL A 89 -14.44 1.36 -10.92
CA VAL A 89 -13.06 1.83 -10.78
C VAL A 89 -12.30 1.55 -12.07
N ARG A 90 -11.55 2.56 -12.51
CA ARG A 90 -10.45 2.43 -13.48
C ARG A 90 -9.19 3.00 -12.84
N MET A 91 -8.08 2.30 -13.00
CA MET A 91 -6.79 2.71 -12.44
C MET A 91 -5.64 2.08 -13.21
N SER A 92 -4.45 2.63 -13.06
CA SER A 92 -3.19 2.03 -13.50
C SER A 92 -2.42 1.56 -12.27
N VAL A 93 -1.91 0.33 -12.31
CA VAL A 93 -1.09 -0.28 -11.24
C VAL A 93 0.20 -0.85 -11.83
N LEU A 94 1.20 -1.05 -10.99
CA LEU A 94 2.43 -1.72 -11.40
C LEU A 94 2.27 -3.24 -11.40
N GLU A 95 2.78 -3.86 -12.45
CA GLU A 95 3.01 -5.29 -12.54
C GLU A 95 4.49 -5.54 -12.80
N PRO A 96 5.10 -6.60 -12.23
CA PRO A 96 6.46 -7.01 -12.57
C PRO A 96 6.64 -7.06 -14.07
N ALA A 97 7.70 -6.43 -14.57
CA ALA A 97 8.13 -6.59 -15.94
C ALA A 97 8.68 -8.01 -16.08
N GLY A 98 7.80 -8.98 -16.35
CA GLY A 98 8.22 -10.35 -16.65
C GLY A 98 9.23 -10.37 -17.81
N GLU A 99 9.86 -11.51 -18.06
CA GLU A 99 10.95 -11.64 -19.06
C GLU A 99 10.55 -11.17 -20.48
N THR A 100 9.25 -11.08 -20.77
CA THR A 100 8.68 -10.65 -22.05
C THR A 100 8.14 -9.20 -22.08
N ALA A 101 8.33 -8.40 -21.02
CA ALA A 101 7.78 -7.04 -20.93
C ALA A 101 8.33 -6.08 -22.00
N GLY A 102 9.50 -6.39 -22.58
CA GLY A 102 10.04 -5.69 -23.75
C GLY A 102 9.24 -5.87 -25.04
N SER A 103 8.25 -6.79 -25.09
CA SER A 103 7.53 -7.15 -26.33
C SER A 103 6.21 -6.41 -26.54
N LYS A 104 5.76 -5.56 -25.60
CA LYS A 104 4.49 -4.81 -25.71
C LYS A 104 4.62 -3.29 -25.74
N GLY A 105 5.81 -2.76 -25.99
CA GLY A 105 6.03 -1.32 -26.18
C GLY A 105 5.66 -0.44 -24.97
N ARG A 106 5.57 -1.02 -23.76
CA ARG A 106 5.42 -0.24 -22.52
C ARG A 106 6.79 -0.07 -21.89
N GLU A 107 7.16 1.17 -21.63
CA GLU A 107 8.41 1.52 -20.99
C GLU A 107 8.46 0.96 -19.56
N PRO A 108 9.46 0.12 -19.25
CA PRO A 108 9.68 -0.33 -17.88
C PRO A 108 10.05 0.85 -16.98
N VAL A 109 9.46 0.88 -15.78
CA VAL A 109 9.80 1.83 -14.72
C VAL A 109 10.49 1.10 -13.57
N ALA A 110 11.35 1.81 -12.85
CA ALA A 110 11.94 1.28 -11.62
C ALA A 110 10.92 1.30 -10.48
N ALA A 111 10.80 0.18 -9.78
CA ALA A 111 9.83 -0.04 -8.71
C ALA A 111 10.49 -0.74 -7.51
N HIS A 112 9.84 -0.67 -6.35
CA HIS A 112 10.26 -1.35 -5.13
C HIS A 112 9.06 -1.93 -4.40
N TRP A 113 9.30 -2.95 -3.58
CA TRP A 113 8.27 -3.49 -2.70
C TRP A 113 8.15 -2.62 -1.46
N GLN A 114 6.96 -2.06 -1.25
CA GLN A 114 6.67 -1.20 -0.11
C GLN A 114 5.68 -1.88 0.82
N ALA A 115 6.00 -1.94 2.11
CA ALA A 115 5.05 -2.35 3.14
C ALA A 115 3.96 -1.29 3.30
N VAL A 116 2.70 -1.71 3.23
CA VAL A 116 1.51 -0.88 3.43
C VAL A 116 0.65 -1.50 4.52
N ASP A 117 0.24 -0.69 5.50
CA ASP A 117 -0.77 -1.05 6.49
C ASP A 117 -2.06 -0.26 6.18
N LEU A 118 -3.07 -0.94 5.65
CA LEU A 118 -4.34 -0.32 5.25
C LEU A 118 -5.24 -0.02 6.46
N THR A 119 -4.97 -0.64 7.60
CA THR A 119 -5.70 -0.45 8.85
C THR A 119 -5.12 0.69 9.69
N ALA A 120 -3.84 1.04 9.52
CA ALA A 120 -3.17 2.13 10.24
C ALA A 120 -3.63 3.55 9.84
N ALA A 121 -4.23 3.71 8.65
CA ALA A 121 -4.68 5.00 8.15
C ALA A 121 -6.07 5.44 8.68
N GLY A 122 -6.81 4.53 9.34
CA GLY A 122 -8.10 4.84 9.95
C GLY A 122 -7.96 5.31 11.40
N ASN A 123 -8.96 6.02 11.92
CA ASN A 123 -9.11 6.16 13.37
C ASN A 123 -9.79 4.89 13.93
N ASP A 124 -9.58 4.61 15.22
CA ASP A 124 -10.00 3.34 15.83
C ASP A 124 -11.48 3.02 15.63
N LEU A 125 -12.36 4.03 15.65
CA LEU A 125 -13.81 3.85 15.47
C LEU A 125 -14.20 3.52 14.03
N GLN A 126 -13.59 4.20 13.05
CA GLN A 126 -13.84 3.94 11.63
C GLN A 126 -13.27 2.58 11.24
N THR A 127 -12.10 2.21 11.76
CA THR A 127 -11.51 0.89 11.52
C THR A 127 -12.32 -0.22 12.18
N ALA A 128 -12.78 -0.01 13.43
CA ALA A 128 -13.60 -0.99 14.17
C ALA A 128 -14.95 -1.28 13.50
N GLY A 129 -15.55 -0.31 12.80
CA GLY A 129 -16.81 -0.52 12.07
C GLY A 129 -16.65 -1.00 10.63
N ALA A 130 -15.43 -0.97 10.08
CA ALA A 130 -15.15 -1.21 8.66
C ALA A 130 -14.62 -2.62 8.37
N CYS A 131 -14.89 -3.58 9.25
CA CYS A 131 -14.42 -4.96 9.09
C CYS A 131 -14.78 -5.50 7.70
N GLU A 132 -16.06 -5.49 7.37
CA GLU A 132 -16.61 -5.99 6.11
C GLU A 132 -15.99 -5.28 4.90
N LEU A 133 -15.64 -4.00 5.03
CA LEU A 133 -14.97 -3.23 3.99
C LEU A 133 -13.56 -3.77 3.75
N TYR A 134 -12.78 -3.97 4.82
CA TYR A 134 -11.40 -4.47 4.71
C TYR A 134 -11.34 -5.92 4.27
N GLU A 135 -12.29 -6.78 4.66
CA GLU A 135 -12.39 -8.15 4.13
C GLU A 135 -12.61 -8.13 2.61
N GLN A 136 -13.47 -7.23 2.13
CA GLN A 136 -13.74 -7.07 0.71
C GLN A 136 -12.58 -6.40 -0.04
N ILE A 137 -11.87 -5.43 0.57
CA ILE A 137 -10.63 -4.87 0.01
C ILE A 137 -9.61 -5.98 -0.19
N HIS A 138 -9.40 -6.82 0.83
CA HIS A 138 -8.51 -7.98 0.74
C HIS A 138 -8.93 -8.94 -0.38
N ALA A 139 -10.22 -9.27 -0.48
CA ALA A 139 -10.70 -10.25 -1.46
C ALA A 139 -10.84 -9.70 -2.91
N ARG A 140 -11.03 -8.40 -3.10
CA ARG A 140 -11.44 -7.82 -4.40
C ARG A 140 -10.49 -6.76 -4.95
N ILE A 141 -9.87 -5.96 -4.08
CA ILE A 141 -9.01 -4.85 -4.48
C ILE A 141 -7.55 -5.29 -4.50
N LEU A 142 -7.03 -5.89 -3.41
CA LEU A 142 -5.63 -6.33 -3.35
C LEU A 142 -5.19 -7.24 -4.50
N PRO A 143 -6.00 -8.20 -4.98
CA PRO A 143 -5.63 -9.05 -6.12
C PRO A 143 -5.50 -8.31 -7.45
N LYS A 144 -5.82 -7.01 -7.51
CA LYS A 144 -5.57 -6.18 -8.69
C LYS A 144 -4.18 -5.58 -8.72
N PHE A 145 -3.46 -5.61 -7.60
CA PHE A 145 -2.10 -5.12 -7.46
C PHE A 145 -1.11 -6.29 -7.41
N ALA A 146 0.13 -6.03 -7.82
CA ALA A 146 1.24 -6.92 -7.47
C ALA A 146 1.49 -6.84 -5.97
N THR A 147 1.11 -7.89 -5.25
CA THR A 147 1.17 -7.97 -3.79
C THR A 147 1.91 -9.22 -3.34
N ARG A 148 2.58 -9.14 -2.19
CA ARG A 148 3.22 -10.28 -1.51
C ARG A 148 3.17 -10.07 0.00
N ASN A 149 3.51 -11.11 0.77
CA ASN A 149 3.56 -11.06 2.24
C ASN A 149 2.27 -10.46 2.86
N VAL A 150 1.11 -10.88 2.34
CA VAL A 150 -0.19 -10.39 2.81
C VAL A 150 -0.48 -10.98 4.19
N ASP A 151 -0.58 -10.11 5.20
CA ASP A 151 -1.02 -10.43 6.55
C ASP A 151 -2.44 -9.87 6.75
N TYR A 152 -3.40 -10.78 6.71
CA TYR A 152 -4.81 -10.48 6.93
C TYR A 152 -5.33 -11.29 8.11
N SER A 153 -5.96 -10.62 9.07
CA SER A 153 -6.71 -11.25 10.15
C SER A 153 -7.92 -10.41 10.51
N SER A 154 -9.01 -11.09 10.87
CA SER A 154 -10.28 -10.49 11.29
C SER A 154 -10.85 -11.35 12.42
N SER A 155 -11.21 -10.73 13.53
CA SER A 155 -11.98 -11.34 14.63
C SER A 155 -13.37 -10.72 14.77
N CYS A 156 -13.81 -9.97 13.76
CA CYS A 156 -14.97 -9.10 13.88
C CYS A 156 -16.27 -9.85 14.13
N VAL A 157 -17.08 -9.30 15.04
CA VAL A 157 -18.45 -9.76 15.31
C VAL A 157 -19.45 -8.80 14.67
N PRO A 158 -20.42 -9.29 13.86
CA PRO A 158 -21.41 -8.44 13.23
C PRO A 158 -22.12 -7.51 14.22
N HIS A 159 -22.29 -6.24 13.85
CA HIS A 159 -22.91 -5.18 14.66
C HIS A 159 -22.13 -4.79 15.93
N GLN A 160 -20.87 -5.19 16.08
CA GLN A 160 -20.01 -4.80 17.20
C GLN A 160 -18.82 -3.98 16.70
N LEU A 161 -18.43 -2.96 17.47
CA LEU A 161 -17.22 -2.17 17.24
C LEU A 161 -16.11 -2.73 18.11
N GLU A 162 -15.16 -3.42 17.49
CA GLU A 162 -14.02 -4.00 18.19
C GLU A 162 -12.71 -3.33 17.72
N PRO A 163 -12.11 -2.44 18.53
CA PRO A 163 -10.83 -1.84 18.21
C PRO A 163 -9.75 -2.91 18.01
N GLY A 164 -9.03 -2.84 16.88
CA GLY A 164 -7.95 -3.77 16.56
C GLY A 164 -8.42 -5.18 16.14
N ALA A 165 -9.71 -5.41 15.94
CA ALA A 165 -10.23 -6.70 15.48
C ALA A 165 -9.86 -7.03 14.02
N ILE A 166 -9.33 -6.06 13.27
CA ILE A 166 -8.88 -6.27 11.90
C ILE A 166 -7.47 -5.76 11.69
N ARG A 167 -6.70 -6.53 10.91
CA ARG A 167 -5.39 -6.15 10.38
C ARG A 167 -5.35 -6.48 8.91
N LEU A 168 -4.89 -5.52 8.11
CA LEU A 168 -4.59 -5.76 6.70
C LEU A 168 -3.28 -5.08 6.32
N ARG A 169 -2.24 -5.88 6.18
CA ARG A 169 -0.91 -5.46 5.73
C ARG A 169 -0.51 -6.25 4.49
N ALA A 170 0.25 -5.61 3.61
CA ALA A 170 0.84 -6.26 2.45
C ALA A 170 2.11 -5.53 2.02
N GLU A 171 2.99 -6.22 1.32
CA GLU A 171 3.97 -5.57 0.45
C GLU A 171 3.36 -5.39 -0.94
N VAL A 172 3.47 -4.19 -1.49
CA VAL A 172 2.91 -3.80 -2.78
C VAL A 172 4.01 -3.26 -3.66
N LEU A 173 3.99 -3.59 -4.96
CA LEU A 173 4.95 -3.04 -5.91
C LEU A 173 4.63 -1.56 -6.23
N MET A 174 5.51 -0.66 -5.83
CA MET A 174 5.36 0.80 -5.90
C MET A 174 6.40 1.42 -6.82
N PRO A 175 6.10 2.55 -7.50
CA PRO A 175 7.12 3.25 -8.28
C PRO A 175 8.17 3.88 -7.36
N ASN A 176 9.41 3.93 -7.82
CA ASN A 176 10.46 4.66 -7.11
C ASN A 176 10.11 6.15 -7.04
N GLY A 177 10.22 6.76 -5.86
CA GLY A 177 9.83 8.15 -5.62
C GLY A 177 8.36 8.35 -5.21
N ALA A 178 7.57 7.28 -5.03
CA ALA A 178 6.32 7.39 -4.28
C ALA A 178 6.65 7.83 -2.83
N PRO A 179 5.89 8.78 -2.24
CA PRO A 179 6.06 9.10 -0.83
C PRO A 179 5.78 7.84 -0.01
N ALA A 180 6.76 7.41 0.77
CA ALA A 180 6.57 6.32 1.72
C ALA A 180 5.42 6.71 2.65
N ALA A 181 4.31 5.97 2.60
CA ALA A 181 3.31 6.02 3.66
C ALA A 181 4.06 5.63 4.93
N THR A 182 4.28 6.59 5.82
CA THR A 182 5.25 6.54 6.91
C THR A 182 5.05 5.29 7.74
N ALA A 183 6.02 4.37 7.68
CA ALA A 183 6.20 3.32 8.66
C ALA A 183 6.58 3.97 10.00
N SER A 184 5.58 4.33 10.80
CA SER A 184 5.81 4.76 12.19
C SER A 184 5.79 3.54 13.09
N ALA A 185 6.96 2.94 13.28
CA ALA A 185 7.24 2.03 14.39
C ALA A 185 8.71 2.16 14.79
N ALA A 186 9.05 3.20 15.56
CA ALA A 186 10.17 3.16 16.49
C ALA A 186 10.10 4.31 17.51
N ALA A 187 10.23 3.95 18.78
CA ALA A 187 10.59 4.79 19.93
C ALA A 187 9.47 5.62 20.60
N HIS A 188 8.70 4.96 21.47
CA HIS A 188 8.54 5.46 22.83
C HIS A 188 8.99 4.38 23.82
N ARG A 189 10.30 4.42 24.09
CA ARG A 189 10.88 3.83 25.31
C ARG A 189 10.47 4.71 26.49
N ALA A 190 10.06 4.03 27.54
CA ALA A 190 10.05 4.42 28.95
C ALA A 190 10.62 5.82 29.29
N ASN A 191 9.78 6.64 29.93
CA ASN A 191 10.14 7.28 31.18
C ASN A 191 8.89 7.44 32.05
#